data_AF-A0A6S6FXE1-F1
#
_entry.id   AF-A0A6S6FXE1-F1
#
_cell.length_a   1.000
_cell.length_b   1.000
_cell.length_c   1.000
_cell.angle_alpha   90.00
_cell.angle_beta   90.00
_cell.angle_gamma   90.00
#
_symmetry.space_group_name_H-M   'P 1'
#
loop_
_entity.id
_entity.type
_entity.pdbx_description
1 polymer ?
#
loop_
_entity_poly.entity_id
_entity_poly.type
_entity_poly.pdbx_seq_one_letter_code
_entity_poly.pdbx_strand_id
1 'polypeptide(L)'
;MFDVASSEVILLGVVALLVIPPKDLPKAMRVAGHWVGKVRGVATHFRSGFDTMLRESELQEMEKKWAAENARIMREHPPEPVQMLPMAGPPADAHAPDDVGDPAPVMTEQPVVAAAPVEAEVEVTKSATGAHQA
;
A
#
# COMPACT_ATOMS: atom_id res chain seq x y z
N MET A 1 -17.12 16.76 22.55
CA MET A 1 -16.89 17.67 23.69
C MET A 1 -15.60 17.25 24.39
N PHE A 2 -14.49 17.36 23.68
CA PHE A 2 -13.14 17.20 24.19
C PHE A 2 -12.44 18.50 23.83
N ASP A 3 -12.71 19.54 24.62
CA ASP A 3 -11.86 20.71 24.63
C ASP A 3 -10.64 20.25 25.42
N VAL A 4 -9.55 19.92 24.73
CA VAL A 4 -8.27 19.62 25.35
C VAL A 4 -7.44 20.88 25.17
N ALA A 5 -7.71 21.84 26.03
CA ALA A 5 -6.98 23.10 26.04
C ALA A 5 -5.54 22.82 26.49
N SER A 6 -4.62 23.69 26.06
CA SER A 6 -3.20 23.60 26.44
C SER A 6 -3.02 23.52 27.97
N SER A 7 -3.91 24.13 28.74
CA SER A 7 -3.95 24.07 30.21
C SER A 7 -4.20 22.67 30.76
N GLU A 8 -5.07 21.87 30.15
CA GLU A 8 -5.40 20.52 30.63
C GLU A 8 -4.27 19.54 30.34
N VAL A 9 -3.58 19.70 29.21
CA VAL A 9 -2.37 18.92 28.91
C VAL A 9 -1.27 19.23 29.94
N ILE A 10 -1.10 20.51 30.31
CA ILE A 10 -0.14 20.91 31.36
C ILE A 10 -0.55 20.32 32.71
N LEU A 11 -1.84 20.39 33.09
CA LEU A 11 -2.35 19.81 34.34
C LEU A 11 -2.09 18.31 34.41
N LEU A 12 -2.38 17.58 33.34
CA LEU A 12 -2.08 16.15 33.21
C LEU A 12 -0.58 15.88 33.33
N GLY A 13 0.27 16.71 32.74
CA GLY A 13 1.72 16.62 32.89
C GLY A 13 2.18 16.79 34.34
N VAL A 14 1.62 17.76 35.07
CA VAL A 14 1.94 17.98 36.50
C VAL A 14 1.48 16.80 37.35
N VAL A 15 0.24 16.32 37.15
CA VAL A 15 -0.29 15.15 37.86
C VAL A 15 0.54 13.90 37.55
N ALA A 16 0.93 13.72 36.29
CA ALA A 16 1.80 12.62 35.87
C ALA A 16 3.17 12.69 36.54
N LEU A 17 3.76 13.88 36.71
CA LEU A 17 5.04 14.08 37.42
C LEU A 17 4.95 13.79 38.93
N LEU A 18 3.78 14.03 39.53
CA LEU A 18 3.51 13.70 40.93
C LEU A 18 3.40 12.19 41.15
N VAL A 19 2.72 11.49 40.24
CA VAL A 19 2.51 10.04 40.32
C VAL A 19 3.73 9.26 39.85
N ILE A 20 4.34 9.70 38.75
CA ILE A 20 5.53 9.13 38.15
C ILE A 20 6.64 10.17 38.30
N PRO A 21 7.61 9.96 39.19
CA PRO A 21 8.64 10.96 39.43
C PRO A 21 9.40 11.29 38.13
N PRO A 22 9.88 12.54 37.97
CA PRO A 22 10.52 13.01 36.73
C PRO A 22 11.73 12.18 36.29
N LYS A 23 12.36 11.46 37.23
CA LYS A 23 13.51 10.57 36.96
C LYS A 23 13.10 9.24 36.34
N ASP A 24 11.87 8.79 36.58
CA ASP A 24 11.33 7.52 36.07
C ASP A 24 10.51 7.70 34.79
N LEU A 25 10.04 8.93 34.53
CA LEU A 25 9.31 9.30 33.32
C LEU A 25 10.04 8.93 32.02
N PRO A 26 11.36 9.17 31.87
CA PRO A 26 12.12 8.76 30.69
C PRO A 26 12.14 7.24 30.48
N LYS A 27 12.16 6.47 31.58
CA LYS A 27 12.12 5.01 31.53
C LYS A 27 10.71 4.52 31.20
N ALA A 28 9.69 5.12 31.80
CA ALA A 28 8.29 4.82 31.51
C ALA A 28 7.92 5.11 30.05
N MET A 29 8.37 6.23 29.48
CA MET A 29 8.16 6.55 28.06
C MET A 29 8.79 5.52 27.13
N ARG A 30 9.97 4.97 27.47
CA ARG A 30 10.60 3.90 26.68
C ARG A 30 9.77 2.61 26.71
N VAL A 31 9.26 2.23 27.88
CA VAL A 31 8.42 1.03 28.04
C VAL A 31 7.08 1.21 27.33
N ALA A 32 6.42 2.34 27.55
CA ALA A 32 5.16 2.69 26.87
C ALA A 32 5.35 2.72 25.36
N GLY A 33 6.42 3.35 24.86
CA GLY A 33 6.77 3.40 23.45
C GLY A 33 7.01 2.02 22.85
N HIS A 34 7.71 1.13 23.55
CA HIS A 34 7.89 -0.26 23.09
C HIS A 34 6.55 -1.01 22.99
N TRP A 35 5.66 -0.82 23.97
CA TRP A 35 4.35 -1.47 24.01
C TRP A 35 3.43 -0.94 22.90
N VAL A 36 3.35 0.38 22.74
CA VAL A 36 2.63 1.06 21.66
C VAL A 36 3.17 0.63 20.30
N GLY A 37 4.48 0.53 20.14
CA GLY A 37 5.11 0.05 18.90
C GLY A 37 4.71 -1.38 18.55
N LYS A 38 4.68 -2.28 19.54
CA LYS A 38 4.22 -3.67 19.36
C LYS A 38 2.74 -3.72 18.97
N VAL A 39 1.88 -2.98 19.66
CA VAL A 39 0.44 -2.89 19.32
C VAL A 39 0.24 -2.31 17.92
N ARG A 40 1.02 -1.28 17.54
CA ARG A 40 0.94 -0.68 16.21
C ARG A 40 1.39 -1.66 15.12
N GLY A 41 2.46 -2.42 15.34
CA GLY A 41 2.88 -3.48 14.41
C GLY A 41 1.79 -4.54 14.22
N VAL A 42 1.18 -4.99 15.32
CA VAL A 42 0.05 -5.91 15.31
C VAL A 42 -1.15 -5.31 14.57
N ALA A 43 -1.50 -4.05 14.82
CA ALA A 43 -2.58 -3.35 14.14
C ALA A 43 -2.35 -3.19 12.63
N THR A 44 -1.10 -3.02 12.19
CA THR A 44 -0.75 -2.99 10.76
C THR A 44 -1.06 -4.33 10.08
N HIS A 45 -0.75 -5.45 10.74
CA HIS A 45 -1.10 -6.79 10.23
C HIS A 45 -2.61 -7.06 10.25
N PHE A 46 -3.30 -6.60 11.29
CA PHE A 46 -4.76 -6.63 11.33
C PHE A 46 -5.39 -5.77 10.25
N ARG A 47 -4.82 -4.62 9.92
CA ARG A 47 -5.32 -3.79 8.83
C ARG A 47 -5.27 -4.53 7.49
N SER A 48 -4.16 -5.19 7.17
CA SER A 48 -4.05 -6.00 5.94
C SER A 48 -5.02 -7.19 5.90
N GLY A 49 -5.21 -7.88 7.04
CA GLY A 49 -6.16 -8.99 7.12
C GLY A 49 -7.62 -8.53 7.09
N PHE A 50 -7.91 -7.41 7.76
CA PHE A 50 -9.23 -6.80 7.81
C PHE A 50 -9.62 -6.20 6.47
N ASP A 51 -8.70 -5.55 5.74
CA ASP A 51 -8.98 -5.07 4.38
C ASP A 51 -9.34 -6.24 3.44
N THR A 52 -8.77 -7.43 3.63
CA THR A 52 -9.13 -8.64 2.88
C THR A 52 -10.54 -9.14 3.23
N MET A 53 -10.84 -9.25 4.53
CA MET A 53 -12.18 -9.66 4.98
C MET A 53 -13.25 -8.63 4.67
N LEU A 54 -12.93 -7.34 4.78
CA LEU A 54 -13.83 -6.23 4.46
C LEU A 54 -14.10 -6.17 2.96
N ARG A 55 -13.08 -6.36 2.12
CA ARG A 55 -13.27 -6.53 0.67
C ARG A 55 -14.26 -7.65 0.40
N GLU A 56 -14.12 -8.79 1.07
CA GLU A 56 -15.03 -9.93 0.91
C GLU A 56 -16.45 -9.66 1.44
N SER A 57 -16.56 -8.89 2.54
CA SER A 57 -17.84 -8.45 3.11
C SER A 57 -18.57 -7.45 2.21
N GLU A 58 -17.84 -6.49 1.64
CA GLU A 58 -18.36 -5.53 0.66
C GLU A 58 -18.73 -6.23 -0.66
N LEU A 59 -17.96 -7.24 -1.08
CA LEU A 59 -18.27 -8.01 -2.29
C LEU A 59 -19.57 -8.82 -2.15
N GLN A 60 -19.80 -9.47 -1.01
CA GLN A 60 -21.05 -10.20 -0.78
C GLN A 60 -22.29 -9.29 -0.75
N GLU A 61 -22.17 -8.09 -0.19
CA GLU A 61 -23.25 -7.11 -0.20
C GLU A 61 -23.49 -6.51 -1.60
N MET A 62 -22.43 -6.25 -2.36
CA MET A 62 -22.54 -5.75 -3.75
C MET A 62 -23.14 -6.80 -4.68
N GLU A 63 -22.76 -8.08 -4.53
CA GLU A 63 -23.30 -9.18 -5.32
C GLU A 63 -24.81 -9.39 -5.06
N LYS A 64 -25.25 -9.30 -3.80
CA LYS A 64 -26.68 -9.34 -3.45
C LYS A 64 -27.47 -8.21 -4.10
N LYS A 65 -26.93 -6.98 -4.07
CA LYS A 65 -27.56 -5.80 -4.70
C LYS A 65 -27.63 -5.96 -6.21
N TRP A 66 -26.54 -6.41 -6.84
CA TRP A 66 -26.48 -6.67 -8.28
C TRP A 66 -27.45 -7.78 -8.72
N ALA A 67 -27.51 -8.89 -7.97
CA ALA A 67 -28.43 -9.98 -8.26
C ALA A 67 -29.90 -9.56 -8.16
N ALA A 68 -30.26 -8.78 -7.12
CA ALA A 68 -31.60 -8.23 -6.96
C ALA A 68 -31.96 -7.25 -8.09
N GLU A 69 -31.01 -6.41 -8.50
CA GLU A 69 -31.17 -5.46 -9.60
C GLU A 69 -31.33 -6.18 -10.95
N ASN A 70 -30.47 -7.15 -11.24
CA ASN A 70 -30.51 -7.95 -12.46
C ASN A 70 -31.82 -8.76 -12.55
N ALA A 71 -32.29 -9.33 -11.43
CA ALA A 71 -33.59 -9.99 -11.37
C ALA A 71 -34.76 -9.03 -11.61
N ARG A 72 -34.64 -7.76 -11.21
CA ARG A 72 -35.63 -6.72 -11.54
C ARG A 72 -35.62 -6.41 -13.04
N ILE A 73 -34.44 -6.17 -13.61
CA ILE A 73 -34.28 -5.89 -15.04
C ILE A 73 -34.83 -7.04 -15.89
N MET A 74 -34.53 -8.31 -15.55
CA MET A 74 -35.06 -9.47 -16.28
C MET A 74 -36.58 -9.62 -16.19
N ARG A 75 -37.19 -9.12 -15.11
CA ARG A 75 -38.65 -9.08 -14.95
C ARG A 75 -39.28 -7.96 -15.77
N GLU A 76 -38.61 -6.82 -15.87
CA GLU A 76 -39.08 -5.63 -16.62
C GLU A 76 -38.78 -5.73 -18.12
N HIS A 77 -37.68 -6.39 -18.49
CA HIS A 77 -37.22 -6.62 -19.85
C HIS A 77 -36.91 -8.12 -20.02
N PRO A 78 -37.92 -8.95 -20.36
CA PRO A 78 -37.69 -10.33 -20.76
C PRO A 78 -36.68 -10.35 -21.91
N PRO A 79 -35.73 -11.31 -21.95
CA PRO A 79 -34.81 -11.42 -23.07
C PRO A 79 -35.64 -11.76 -24.32
N GLU A 80 -35.91 -10.73 -25.12
CA GLU A 80 -36.42 -10.88 -26.47
C GLU A 80 -35.48 -11.84 -27.21
N PRO A 81 -36.01 -12.86 -27.91
CA PRO A 81 -35.18 -13.79 -28.67
C PRO A 81 -34.38 -12.96 -29.67
N VAL A 82 -33.06 -12.93 -29.47
CA VAL A 82 -32.13 -12.19 -30.31
C VAL A 82 -32.30 -12.74 -31.72
N GLN A 83 -33.04 -12.02 -32.57
CA GLN A 83 -33.09 -12.30 -33.99
C GLN A 83 -31.69 -11.97 -34.50
N MET A 84 -30.91 -13.03 -34.70
CA MET A 84 -29.59 -13.00 -35.32
C MET A 84 -29.78 -12.44 -36.73
N LEU A 85 -29.76 -11.13 -36.88
CA LEU A 85 -29.58 -10.49 -38.16
C LEU A 85 -28.20 -10.92 -38.67
N PRO A 86 -28.10 -11.44 -39.90
CA PRO A 86 -26.80 -11.75 -40.46
C PRO A 86 -25.99 -10.46 -40.48
N MET A 87 -24.88 -10.43 -39.73
CA MET A 87 -23.89 -9.36 -39.80
C MET A 87 -23.40 -9.32 -41.25
N ALA A 88 -23.88 -8.34 -42.01
CA ALA A 88 -23.26 -7.99 -43.28
C ALA A 88 -21.82 -7.57 -42.95
N GLY A 89 -20.85 -8.20 -43.61
CA GLY A 89 -19.43 -7.98 -43.38
C GLY A 89 -19.06 -6.51 -43.41
N PRO A 90 -17.96 -6.11 -42.76
CA PRO A 90 -17.54 -4.71 -42.70
C PRO A 90 -17.45 -4.14 -44.13
N PRO A 91 -17.96 -2.92 -44.37
CA PRO A 91 -17.85 -2.30 -45.69
C PRO A 91 -16.37 -2.21 -46.05
N ALA A 92 -16.02 -2.70 -47.24
CA ALA A 92 -14.65 -2.79 -47.74
C ALA A 92 -14.04 -1.43 -48.12
N ASP A 93 -14.60 -0.32 -47.62
CA ASP A 93 -14.22 1.04 -47.98
C ASP A 93 -14.09 1.90 -46.72
N ALA A 94 -13.00 1.71 -45.98
CA ALA A 94 -12.59 2.67 -44.96
C ALA A 94 -11.08 2.92 -45.06
N HIS A 95 -10.77 4.11 -45.56
CA HIS A 95 -9.49 4.81 -45.52
C HIS A 95 -8.34 4.26 -46.37
N ALA A 96 -8.21 4.82 -47.58
CA ALA A 96 -6.90 5.07 -48.15
C ALA A 96 -6.10 5.96 -47.17
N PRO A 97 -4.84 5.62 -46.84
CA PRO A 97 -4.03 6.46 -45.98
C PRO A 97 -3.61 7.71 -46.76
N ASP A 98 -4.22 8.85 -46.45
CA ASP A 98 -3.67 10.14 -46.82
C ASP A 98 -2.33 10.33 -46.10
N ASP A 99 -1.34 10.68 -46.91
CA ASP A 99 0.05 11.00 -46.58
C ASP A 99 0.15 12.23 -45.66
N VAL A 100 -0.01 12.01 -44.36
CA VAL A 100 0.43 12.98 -43.33
C VAL A 100 1.40 12.26 -42.43
N GLY A 101 2.69 12.59 -42.61
CA GLY A 101 3.81 11.97 -41.94
C GLY A 101 3.67 11.96 -40.42
N ASP A 102 3.37 10.78 -39.89
CA ASP A 102 3.53 10.46 -38.48
C ASP A 102 5.00 10.04 -38.29
N PRO A 103 5.84 10.79 -37.57
CA PRO A 103 7.21 10.36 -37.35
C PRO A 103 7.18 9.04 -36.56
N ALA A 104 7.90 8.03 -37.09
CA ALA A 104 8.00 6.72 -36.46
C ALA A 104 8.32 6.84 -34.95
N PRO A 105 7.71 6.00 -34.09
CA PRO A 105 7.90 6.09 -32.65
C PRO A 105 9.39 6.02 -32.33
N VAL A 106 9.93 7.11 -31.77
CA VAL A 106 11.34 7.19 -31.38
C VAL A 106 11.51 6.33 -30.13
N MET A 107 12.21 5.20 -30.29
CA MET A 107 12.60 4.36 -29.16
C MET A 107 13.57 5.17 -28.30
N THR A 108 13.16 5.53 -27.09
CA THR A 108 14.07 6.14 -26.11
C THR A 108 14.94 5.03 -25.50
N GLU A 109 16.22 5.33 -25.25
CA GLU A 109 17.12 4.35 -24.63
C GLU A 109 16.61 3.97 -23.22
N GLN A 110 16.60 2.66 -22.97
CA GLN A 110 16.21 2.10 -21.67
C GLN A 110 17.18 2.59 -20.58
N PRO A 111 16.70 3.06 -19.41
CA PRO A 111 17.59 3.51 -18.34
C PRO A 111 18.46 2.35 -17.86
N VAL A 112 19.78 2.44 -18.03
CA VAL A 112 20.71 1.48 -17.45
C VAL A 112 20.80 1.74 -15.96
N VAL A 113 20.27 0.82 -15.16
CA VAL A 113 20.45 0.82 -13.71
C VAL A 113 21.91 0.46 -13.44
N ALA A 114 22.74 1.45 -13.13
CA ALA A 114 24.09 1.22 -12.64
C ALA A 114 24.01 0.46 -11.31
N ALA A 115 24.60 -0.74 -11.26
CA ALA A 115 24.78 -1.45 -10.00
C ALA A 115 25.57 -0.57 -9.03
N ALA A 116 25.05 -0.41 -7.81
CA ALA A 116 25.72 0.34 -6.76
C ALA A 116 27.15 -0.21 -6.55
N PRO A 117 28.15 0.66 -6.31
CA PRO A 117 29.49 0.19 -5.97
C PRO A 117 29.40 -0.66 -4.72
N VAL A 118 29.72 -1.95 -4.87
CA VAL A 118 30.04 -2.83 -3.75
C VAL A 118 31.21 -2.18 -3.02
N GLU A 119 30.95 -1.73 -1.79
CA GLU A 119 31.96 -1.26 -0.87
C GLU A 119 33.05 -2.33 -0.78
N ALA A 120 34.26 -1.91 -1.12
CA ALA A 120 35.45 -2.73 -1.06
C ALA A 120 35.60 -3.29 0.36
N GLU A 121 35.59 -4.61 0.40
CA GLU A 121 36.08 -5.48 1.45
C GLU A 121 37.27 -4.83 2.17
N VAL A 122 37.05 -4.46 3.43
CA VAL A 122 38.10 -3.99 4.34
C VAL A 122 38.98 -5.20 4.67
N GLU A 123 40.03 -5.38 3.88
CA GLU A 123 41.15 -6.27 4.15
C GLU A 123 41.92 -5.71 5.36
N VAL A 124 41.56 -6.16 6.56
CA VAL A 124 42.36 -5.97 7.78
C VAL A 124 42.79 -7.34 8.29
N THR A 125 43.86 -7.87 7.69
CA THR A 125 44.77 -8.86 8.28
C THR A 125 46.14 -8.58 7.62
N LYS A 126 47.32 -8.52 8.23
CA LYS A 126 47.83 -8.84 9.56
C LYS A 126 49.19 -8.14 9.64
N SER A 127 49.37 -7.20 10.56
CA SER A 127 50.71 -6.66 10.87
C SER A 127 51.47 -7.70 11.70
N ALA A 128 52.70 -7.98 11.29
CA ALA A 128 53.63 -8.91 11.92
C ALA A 128 54.10 -8.40 13.30
N THR A 129 54.32 -9.30 14.28
CA THR A 129 55.31 -9.11 15.38
C THR A 129 55.45 -10.38 16.22
N GLY A 130 56.69 -10.80 16.46
CA GLY A 130 57.15 -11.54 17.67
C GLY A 130 57.07 -13.07 17.59
N ALA A 131 58.20 -13.76 17.39
CA ALA A 131 59.08 -14.24 18.45
C ALA A 131 58.60 -15.60 19.04
N HIS A 132 59.28 -16.73 18.79
CA HIS A 132 60.57 -17.17 19.34
C HIS A 132 60.32 -18.27 20.40
N GLN A 133 60.80 -19.49 20.12
CA GLN A 133 61.10 -20.58 21.09
C GLN A 133 59.89 -21.21 21.81
N ALA A 134 59.83 -22.50 22.15
CA ALA A 134 60.73 -23.65 22.13
C ALA A 134 59.86 -24.93 22.08
#